data_AF-A0A7K2D997-F1
#
_entry.id   AF-A0A7K2D997-F1
#
_cell.length_a   1.000
_cell.length_b   1.000
_cell.length_c   1.000
_cell.angle_alpha   90.00
_cell.angle_beta   90.00
_cell.angle_gamma   90.00
#
_symmetry.space_group_name_H-M   'P 1'
#
loop_
_entity.id
_entity.type
_entity.pdbx_description
1 polymer ?
#
loop_
_entity_poly.entity_id
_entity_poly.type
_entity_poly.pdbx_seq_one_letter_code
_entity_poly.pdbx_strand_id
1 'polypeptide(L)'
;MDGTESFPRRQALTRRFTLGEPRDIRVSEDGARVVFLRSSGPVDPVNSLWVLDVATGLERVVADPRRLTESGDRNLPPAEQARRE
;
A
#
# COMPACT_ATOMS: atom_id res chain seq x y z
N MET A 1 12.55 -5.71 -22.47
CA MET A 1 11.18 -5.94 -21.95
C MET A 1 10.64 -7.12 -22.72
N ASP A 2 10.84 -8.34 -22.21
CA ASP A 2 10.45 -9.56 -22.91
C ASP A 2 8.92 -9.63 -22.93
N GLY A 3 8.36 -9.50 -24.13
CA GLY A 3 7.03 -8.91 -24.36
C GLY A 3 5.85 -9.86 -24.19
N THR A 4 5.99 -11.03 -23.58
CA THR A 4 4.82 -11.92 -23.42
C THR A 4 4.95 -12.88 -22.24
N GLU A 5 4.86 -12.37 -21.02
CA GLU A 5 4.51 -13.25 -19.90
C GLU A 5 3.15 -13.91 -20.17
N SER A 6 3.10 -15.24 -20.02
CA SER A 6 1.87 -16.01 -20.23
C SER A 6 0.76 -15.50 -19.33
N PHE A 7 -0.50 -15.71 -19.73
CA PHE A 7 -1.64 -15.30 -18.90
C PHE A 7 -1.58 -15.89 -17.47
N PRO A 8 -1.29 -17.19 -17.26
CA PRO A 8 -1.15 -17.74 -15.90
C PRO A 8 -0.07 -17.03 -15.09
N ARG A 9 1.05 -16.68 -15.70
CA ARG A 9 2.14 -15.96 -15.04
C ARG A 9 1.75 -14.53 -14.67
N ARG A 10 1.14 -13.79 -15.60
CA ARG A 10 0.62 -12.43 -15.32
C ARG A 10 -0.47 -12.43 -14.26
N GLN A 11 -1.39 -13.39 -14.32
CA GLN A 11 -2.43 -13.55 -13.31
C GLN A 11 -1.81 -13.83 -11.92
N ALA A 12 -0.77 -14.65 -11.83
CA ALA A 12 -0.09 -14.90 -10.56
C ALA A 12 0.64 -13.66 -10.02
N LEU A 13 1.43 -12.97 -10.86
CA LEU A 13 2.23 -11.81 -10.45
C LEU A 13 1.38 -10.62 -9.99
N THR A 14 0.24 -10.41 -10.62
CA THR A 14 -0.69 -9.32 -10.30
C THR A 14 -1.72 -9.68 -9.24
N ARG A 15 -1.63 -10.89 -8.67
CA ARG A 15 -2.64 -11.50 -7.78
C ARG A 15 -4.06 -11.36 -8.35
N ARG A 16 -4.27 -11.96 -9.53
CA ARG A 16 -5.53 -11.87 -10.29
C ARG A 16 -5.88 -10.42 -10.66
N PHE A 17 -4.87 -9.61 -10.97
CA PHE A 17 -5.02 -8.19 -11.34
C PHE A 17 -5.68 -7.33 -10.25
N THR A 18 -5.46 -7.67 -8.98
CA THR A 18 -6.02 -6.93 -7.82
C THR A 18 -5.01 -6.02 -7.13
N LEU A 19 -3.72 -6.19 -7.41
CA LEU A 19 -2.70 -5.26 -6.93
C LEU A 19 -2.90 -3.87 -7.54
N GLY A 20 -2.87 -2.85 -6.68
CA GLY A 20 -3.19 -1.46 -7.03
C GLY A 20 -4.64 -1.06 -6.73
N GLU A 21 -5.50 -1.98 -6.31
CA GLU A 21 -6.85 -1.65 -5.86
C GLU A 21 -6.81 -0.97 -4.47
N PRO A 22 -7.44 0.21 -4.29
CA PRO A 22 -7.60 0.82 -2.97
C PRO A 22 -8.45 -0.03 -2.02
N ARG A 23 -8.03 -0.15 -0.77
CA ARG A 23 -8.71 -0.91 0.30
C ARG A 23 -8.76 -0.11 1.59
N ASP A 24 -9.60 -0.52 2.52
CA ASP A 24 -9.77 0.09 3.85
C ASP A 24 -9.97 1.62 3.80
N ILE A 25 -10.81 2.05 2.87
CA ILE A 25 -11.07 3.46 2.59
C ILE A 25 -11.77 4.12 3.79
N ARG A 26 -11.24 5.26 4.24
CA ARG A 26 -11.79 6.11 5.30
C ARG A 26 -11.78 7.56 4.88
N VAL A 27 -12.83 8.30 5.23
CA VAL A 27 -12.95 9.74 4.98
C VAL A 27 -12.73 10.46 6.30
N SER A 28 -11.98 11.56 6.30
CA SER A 28 -11.83 12.41 7.48
C SER A 28 -13.15 13.06 7.87
N GLU A 29 -13.32 13.42 9.15
CA GLU A 29 -14.55 14.02 9.66
C GLU A 29 -14.92 15.33 8.95
N ASP A 30 -13.91 16.13 8.58
CA ASP A 30 -14.05 17.36 7.80
C ASP A 30 -14.29 17.13 6.29
N GLY A 31 -14.25 15.87 5.83
CA GLY A 31 -14.38 15.51 4.42
C GLY A 31 -13.21 15.93 3.52
N ALA A 32 -12.16 16.56 4.07
CA ALA A 32 -11.08 17.13 3.28
C ALA A 32 -10.09 16.07 2.76
N ARG A 33 -10.07 14.88 3.35
CA ARG A 33 -9.09 13.82 3.04
C ARG A 33 -9.76 12.45 2.94
N VAL A 34 -9.28 11.65 2.01
CA VAL A 34 -9.58 10.21 1.94
C VAL A 34 -8.31 9.43 2.17
N VAL A 35 -8.33 8.53 3.13
CA VAL A 35 -7.20 7.67 3.52
C VAL A 35 -7.50 6.24 3.09
N PHE A 36 -6.54 5.56 2.48
CA PHE A 36 -6.71 4.18 2.01
C PHE A 36 -5.38 3.44 1.91
N LEU A 37 -5.46 2.11 1.85
CA LEU A 37 -4.32 1.24 1.56
C LEU A 37 -4.27 0.90 0.08
N ARG A 38 -3.10 0.98 -0.54
CA ARG A 38 -2.89 0.59 -1.95
C ARG A 38 -1.44 0.20 -2.18
N SER A 39 -1.21 -0.81 -3.02
CA SER A 39 0.14 -1.11 -3.49
C SER A 39 0.63 -0.05 -4.47
N SER A 40 1.96 0.10 -4.60
CA SER A 40 2.52 1.15 -5.46
C SER A 40 2.48 0.82 -6.95
N GLY A 41 2.17 -0.43 -7.30
CA GLY A 41 2.16 -0.90 -8.68
C GLY A 41 1.46 -2.26 -8.87
N PRO A 42 1.30 -2.68 -10.14
CA PRO A 42 0.48 -3.84 -10.52
C PRO A 42 1.10 -5.19 -10.12
N VAL A 43 2.35 -5.20 -9.71
CA VAL A 43 3.09 -6.39 -9.23
C VAL A 43 3.71 -6.17 -7.86
N ASP A 44 3.37 -5.06 -7.19
CA ASP A 44 3.82 -4.76 -5.85
C ASP A 44 2.88 -5.42 -4.81
N PRO A 45 3.33 -6.40 -4.02
CA PRO A 45 2.49 -7.04 -3.02
C PRO A 45 2.30 -6.24 -1.73
N VAL A 46 3.05 -5.15 -1.52
CA VAL A 46 3.06 -4.36 -0.28
C VAL A 46 2.13 -3.16 -0.43
N ASN A 47 1.21 -3.02 0.52
CA ASN A 47 0.35 -1.85 0.60
C ASN A 47 1.03 -0.75 1.41
N SER A 48 0.99 0.47 0.89
CA SER A 48 1.32 1.69 1.63
C SER A 48 0.04 2.41 2.02
N LEU A 49 0.13 3.28 3.02
CA LEU A 49 -0.95 4.20 3.38
C LEU A 49 -0.88 5.43 2.48
N TRP A 50 -1.99 5.72 1.82
CA TRP A 50 -2.15 6.86 0.92
C TRP A 50 -3.18 7.84 1.49
N VAL A 51 -3.01 9.10 1.12
CA VAL A 51 -4.00 10.16 1.35
C VAL A 51 -4.29 10.85 0.02
N LEU A 52 -5.57 10.93 -0.33
CA LEU A 52 -6.11 11.81 -1.34
C LEU A 52 -6.55 13.11 -0.66
N ASP A 53 -6.04 14.23 -1.14
CA ASP A 53 -6.58 15.56 -0.83
C ASP A 53 -7.78 15.83 -1.74
N VAL A 54 -8.96 16.07 -1.15
CA VAL A 54 -10.21 16.15 -1.92
C VAL A 54 -10.30 17.45 -2.73
N ALA A 55 -9.73 18.54 -2.24
CA ALA A 55 -9.77 19.84 -2.92
C ALA A 55 -8.91 19.84 -4.19
N THR A 56 -7.75 19.18 -4.14
CA THR A 56 -6.77 19.17 -5.25
C THR A 56 -6.85 17.92 -6.11
N GLY A 57 -7.45 16.83 -5.61
CA GLY A 57 -7.45 15.53 -6.27
C GLY A 57 -6.09 14.83 -6.24
N LEU A 58 -5.11 15.34 -5.48
CA LEU A 58 -3.76 14.81 -5.44
C LEU A 58 -3.62 13.70 -4.39
N GLU A 59 -2.99 12.61 -4.79
CA GLU A 59 -2.65 11.50 -3.92
C GLU A 59 -1.19 11.57 -3.47
N ARG A 60 -0.92 11.19 -2.22
CA ARG A 60 0.44 11.00 -1.72
C ARG A 60 0.54 9.83 -0.76
N VAL A 61 1.70 9.17 -0.76
CA VAL A 61 2.05 8.18 0.27
C VAL A 61 2.36 8.91 1.57
N VAL A 62 1.78 8.43 2.67
CA VAL A 62 2.02 8.97 4.02
C VAL A 62 2.71 7.97 4.95
N ALA A 63 2.62 6.68 4.65
CA ALA A 63 3.39 5.63 5.31
C ALA A 63 3.69 4.48 4.34
N ASP A 64 4.98 4.19 4.14
CA ASP A 64 5.45 3.01 3.39
C ASP A 64 6.09 2.03 4.38
N PRO A 65 5.55 0.81 4.54
CA PRO A 65 6.09 -0.19 5.47
C PRO A 65 7.58 -0.49 5.27
N ARG A 66 8.10 -0.39 4.04
CA ARG A 66 9.51 -0.63 3.74
C ARG A 66 10.40 0.41 4.42
N ARG A 67 10.03 1.69 4.30
CA ARG A 67 10.75 2.81 4.92
C ARG A 67 10.59 2.83 6.44
N LEU A 68 9.42 2.43 6.94
CA LEU A 68 9.15 2.34 8.38
C LEU A 68 10.02 1.27 9.05
N THR A 69 10.22 0.13 8.39
CA THR A 69 11.01 -0.99 8.93
C THR A 69 12.51 -0.67 8.89
N GLU A 70 13.00 -0.01 7.85
CA GLU A 70 14.39 0.49 7.77
C GLU A 70 14.73 1.50 8.88
N SER A 71 13.73 2.24 9.37
CA SER A 71 13.90 3.29 10.37
C SER A 71 13.77 2.81 11.83
N GLY A 72 13.27 1.58 12.08
CA GLY A 72 12.54 1.31 13.33
C GLY A 72 12.73 -0.02 14.05
N ASP A 73 13.61 -0.92 13.61
CA ASP A 73 13.84 -2.18 14.35
C ASP A 73 14.58 -2.02 15.68
N ARG A 74 15.07 -0.82 16.01
CA ARG A 74 15.82 -0.57 17.23
C ARG A 74 14.97 -0.25 18.47
N ASN A 75 13.64 -0.09 18.35
CA ASN A 75 12.78 0.33 19.48
C ASN A 75 11.30 -0.06 19.37
N LEU A 76 10.95 -1.09 18.59
CA LEU A 76 9.57 -1.60 18.59
C LEU A 76 9.27 -2.19 19.99
N PRO A 77 8.18 -1.76 20.66
CA PRO A 77 7.77 -2.38 21.91
C PRO A 77 7.58 -3.89 21.71
N PRO A 78 7.87 -4.74 22.71
CA PRO A 78 7.72 -6.20 22.58
C PRO A 78 6.33 -6.64 22.10
N ALA A 79 5.28 -5.90 22.48
CA ALA A 79 3.91 -6.15 22.04
C ALA A 79 3.69 -5.94 20.53
N GLU A 80 4.44 -5.03 19.90
CA GLU A 80 4.38 -4.78 18.46
C GLU A 80 5.27 -5.78 17.69
N GLN A 81 6.35 -6.28 18.30
CA GLN A 81 7.16 -7.37 17.73
C GLN A 81 6.39 -8.70 17.68
N ALA A 82 5.73 -9.07 18.78
CA ALA A 82 4.98 -10.33 18.89
C ALA A 82 3.76 -10.44 17.94
N ARG A 83 3.31 -9.34 17.32
CA ARG A 83 2.26 -9.34 16.30
C ARG A 83 2.80 -9.58 14.88
N ARG A 84 4.12 -9.46 14.69
CA ARG A 84 4.80 -9.60 13.40
C ARG A 84 5.41 -11.00 13.18
N GLU A 85 5.54 -11.80 14.23
CA GLU A 85 5.94 -13.22 14.23
C GLU A 85 4.71 -14.15 14.18
#